data_AF-A0A7S1IKX3-F1
#
_entry.id   AF-A0A7S1IKX3-F1
#
_cell.length_a   1.000
_cell.length_b   1.000
_cell.length_c   1.000
_cell.angle_alpha   90.00
_cell.angle_beta   90.00
_cell.angle_gamma   90.00
#
_symmetry.space_group_name_H-M   'P 1'
#
loop_
_entity.id
_entity.type
_entity.pdbx_description
1 polymer ?
#
loop_
_entity_poly.entity_id
_entity_poly.type
_entity_poly.pdbx_seq_one_letter_code
_entity_poly.pdbx_strand_id
1 'polypeptide(L)'
;VFSVLEKGHRVSPIMKVRYMQIGWLARAARRPGSLQTIIQAVWEASKGRPRPVGPVGRAFRTVTNLGWKATDGWWKWQLPDDPEPLDMVSEPMSRLMHRVREALRGQQLRQLELRRPRQFEGMQGEVLKDVLNKQLSKYPDGVERTLILGAIAGATWTVHKAHRRGLRTTAHCPYCECGMDEDEDHLYWKCSAWQVVRDPMVVQLVRYAK
;
A
#
# COMPACT_ATOMS: atom_id res chain seq x y z
N VAL A 1 -2.79 1.89 3.84
CA VAL A 1 -2.34 2.08 5.23
C VAL A 1 -2.64 0.86 6.10
N PHE A 2 -3.90 0.43 6.28
CA PHE A 2 -4.19 -0.77 7.08
C PHE A 2 -3.44 -2.03 6.61
N SER A 3 -3.13 -2.14 5.31
CA SER A 3 -2.31 -3.23 4.75
C SER A 3 -0.84 -3.25 5.19
N VAL A 4 -0.36 -2.20 5.85
CA VAL A 4 0.99 -2.08 6.42
C VAL A 4 1.06 -2.76 7.77
N LEU A 5 0.10 -2.46 8.65
CA LEU A 5 0.01 -2.99 10.01
C LEU A 5 -0.63 -4.40 10.02
N GLU A 6 -1.65 -4.60 9.18
CA GLU A 6 -2.36 -5.86 9.05
C GLU A 6 -2.04 -6.60 7.76
N LYS A 7 -2.40 -7.89 7.72
CA LYS A 7 -2.31 -8.68 6.48
C LYS A 7 -3.23 -8.06 5.42
N GLY A 8 -2.66 -7.33 4.45
CA GLY A 8 -3.42 -6.54 3.47
C GLY A 8 -4.55 -7.28 2.73
N HIS A 9 -4.38 -8.57 2.41
CA HIS A 9 -5.41 -9.41 1.79
C HIS A 9 -6.63 -9.72 2.69
N ARG A 10 -6.55 -9.44 4.00
CA ARG A 10 -7.68 -9.57 4.94
C ARG A 10 -8.53 -8.31 5.02
N VAL A 11 -7.93 -7.15 4.73
CA VAL A 11 -8.56 -5.82 4.91
C VAL A 11 -8.86 -5.10 3.60
N SER A 12 -8.23 -5.50 2.49
CA SER A 12 -8.46 -4.94 1.16
C SER A 12 -9.06 -6.00 0.22
N PRO A 13 -10.30 -5.80 -0.27
CA PRO A 13 -10.92 -6.71 -1.24
C PRO A 13 -10.08 -6.87 -2.52
N ILE A 14 -9.45 -5.79 -2.97
CA ILE A 14 -8.58 -5.79 -4.16
C ILE A 14 -7.38 -6.71 -3.95
N MET A 15 -6.71 -6.59 -2.79
CA MET A 15 -5.58 -7.48 -2.46
C MET A 15 -6.05 -8.92 -2.25
N LYS A 16 -7.22 -9.13 -1.65
CA LYS A 16 -7.81 -10.46 -1.42
C LYS A 16 -8.00 -11.21 -2.74
N VAL A 17 -8.63 -10.58 -3.72
CA VAL A 17 -8.88 -11.20 -5.03
C VAL A 17 -7.57 -11.59 -5.71
N ARG A 18 -6.60 -10.68 -5.75
CA ARG A 18 -5.29 -10.94 -6.37
C ARG A 18 -4.51 -12.04 -5.64
N TYR A 19 -4.53 -12.02 -4.31
CA TYR A 19 -3.92 -13.06 -3.47
C TYR A 19 -4.54 -14.43 -3.75
N MET A 20 -5.87 -14.52 -3.86
CA MET A 20 -6.55 -15.77 -4.18
C MET A 20 -6.24 -16.27 -5.59
N GLN A 21 -6.15 -15.38 -6.58
CA GLN A 21 -5.81 -15.72 -7.96
C GLN A 21 -4.40 -16.32 -8.07
N ILE A 22 -3.41 -15.68 -7.45
CA ILE A 22 -2.02 -16.19 -7.45
C ILE A 22 -1.92 -17.47 -6.64
N GLY A 23 -2.58 -17.55 -5.47
CA GLY A 23 -2.60 -18.77 -4.66
C GLY A 23 -3.29 -19.93 -5.37
N TRP A 24 -4.28 -19.66 -6.22
CA TRP A 24 -4.91 -20.67 -7.07
C TRP A 24 -3.95 -21.18 -8.15
N LEU A 25 -3.23 -20.29 -8.84
CA LEU A 25 -2.16 -20.69 -9.78
C LEU A 25 -1.10 -21.55 -9.08
N ALA A 26 -0.62 -21.14 -7.91
CA ALA A 26 0.38 -21.89 -7.17
C ALA A 26 -0.11 -23.28 -6.75
N ARG A 27 -1.39 -23.42 -6.37
CA ARG A 27 -2.00 -24.74 -6.10
C ARG A 27 -2.11 -25.59 -7.35
N ALA A 28 -2.48 -24.99 -8.49
CA ALA A 28 -2.58 -25.70 -9.76
C ALA A 28 -1.20 -26.17 -10.27
N ALA A 29 -0.14 -25.40 -10.02
CA ALA A 29 1.22 -25.77 -10.40
C ALA A 29 1.74 -27.00 -9.65
N ARG A 30 1.27 -27.23 -8.41
CA ARG A 30 1.70 -28.33 -7.52
C ARG A 30 0.90 -29.61 -7.64
N ARG A 31 -0.29 -29.54 -8.26
CA ARG A 31 -1.21 -30.67 -8.34
C ARG A 31 -1.31 -31.12 -9.79
N PRO A 32 -0.66 -32.24 -10.15
CA PRO A 32 -0.83 -32.84 -11.45
C PRO A 32 -2.31 -33.13 -11.73
N GLY A 33 -2.76 -32.83 -12.95
CA GLY A 33 -4.13 -33.09 -13.37
C GLY A 33 -4.58 -32.21 -14.53
N SER A 34 -5.83 -32.42 -14.95
CA SER A 34 -6.42 -31.72 -16.11
C SER A 34 -6.33 -30.20 -16.02
N LEU A 35 -6.42 -29.62 -14.82
CA LEU A 35 -6.30 -28.18 -14.64
C LEU A 35 -4.89 -27.67 -15.00
N GLN A 36 -3.85 -28.39 -14.60
CA GLN A 36 -2.47 -28.03 -14.93
C GLN A 36 -2.24 -28.09 -16.44
N THR A 37 -2.75 -29.15 -17.09
CA THR A 37 -2.71 -29.32 -18.55
C THR A 37 -3.44 -28.19 -19.27
N ILE A 38 -4.63 -27.79 -18.81
CA ILE A 38 -5.39 -26.69 -19.40
C ILE A 38 -4.63 -25.37 -19.26
N ILE A 39 -4.07 -25.07 -18.08
CA ILE A 39 -3.28 -23.85 -17.87
C ILE A 39 -2.04 -23.85 -18.76
N GLN A 40 -1.35 -24.99 -18.89
CA GLN A 40 -0.20 -25.15 -19.77
C GLN A 40 -0.58 -24.89 -21.23
N ALA A 41 -1.65 -25.52 -21.72
CA ALA A 41 -2.13 -25.34 -23.09
C ALA A 41 -2.49 -23.87 -23.38
N VAL A 42 -3.16 -23.19 -22.43
CA VAL A 42 -3.48 -21.75 -22.55
C VAL A 42 -2.19 -20.91 -22.58
N TRP A 43 -1.22 -21.22 -21.74
CA TRP A 43 0.07 -20.54 -21.69
C TRP A 43 0.84 -20.67 -23.02
N GLU A 44 0.95 -21.89 -23.54
CA GLU A 44 1.63 -22.19 -24.81
C GLU A 44 0.92 -21.57 -26.00
N ALA A 45 -0.40 -21.76 -26.12
CA ALA A 45 -1.20 -21.22 -27.22
C ALA A 45 -1.15 -19.68 -27.28
N SER A 46 -0.96 -19.04 -26.13
CA SER A 46 -0.83 -17.58 -26.03
C SER A 46 0.62 -17.09 -26.05
N LYS A 47 1.60 -17.97 -26.28
CA LYS A 47 3.04 -17.64 -26.27
C LYS A 47 3.46 -16.91 -24.98
N GLY A 48 2.95 -17.37 -23.84
CA GLY A 48 3.21 -16.77 -22.53
C GLY A 48 2.48 -15.46 -22.25
N ARG A 49 1.51 -15.07 -23.09
CA ARG A 49 0.69 -13.87 -22.90
C ARG A 49 -0.81 -14.15 -22.99
N PRO A 50 -1.38 -14.92 -22.04
CA PRO A 50 -2.80 -15.24 -22.04
C PRO A 50 -3.67 -13.99 -22.04
N ARG A 51 -4.72 -13.98 -22.88
CA ARG A 51 -5.74 -12.92 -22.84
C ARG A 51 -6.40 -12.91 -21.46
N PRO A 52 -6.80 -11.74 -20.93
CA PRO A 52 -7.36 -11.61 -19.57
C PRO A 52 -8.82 -12.07 -19.45
N VAL A 53 -9.16 -13.20 -20.07
CA VAL A 53 -10.50 -13.79 -20.12
C VAL A 53 -10.52 -15.03 -19.25
N GLY A 54 -11.62 -15.23 -18.52
CA GLY A 54 -11.79 -16.36 -17.62
C GLY A 54 -10.85 -16.35 -16.40
N PRO A 55 -10.86 -17.42 -15.60
CA PRO A 55 -10.06 -17.49 -14.37
C PRO A 55 -8.55 -17.51 -14.63
N VAL A 56 -8.10 -18.30 -15.61
CA VAL A 56 -6.68 -18.46 -15.98
C VAL A 56 -6.08 -17.14 -16.45
N GLY A 57 -6.72 -16.51 -17.43
CA GLY A 57 -6.28 -15.23 -17.99
C GLY A 57 -6.24 -14.10 -16.96
N ARG A 58 -7.23 -14.04 -16.06
CA ARG A 58 -7.25 -13.04 -14.96
C ARG A 58 -6.14 -13.26 -13.94
N ALA A 59 -5.78 -14.51 -13.66
CA ALA A 59 -4.68 -14.82 -12.77
C ALA A 59 -3.33 -14.41 -13.38
N PHE A 60 -3.10 -14.73 -14.66
CA PHE A 60 -1.91 -14.25 -15.37
C PHE A 60 -1.84 -12.73 -15.49
N ARG A 61 -2.95 -12.07 -15.81
CA ARG A 61 -3.02 -10.60 -15.80
C ARG A 61 -2.59 -10.02 -14.46
N THR A 62 -2.96 -10.66 -13.36
CA THR A 62 -2.60 -10.19 -12.02
C THR A 62 -1.10 -10.26 -11.79
N VAL A 63 -0.47 -11.38 -12.20
CA VAL A 63 0.98 -11.58 -12.12
C VAL A 63 1.72 -10.57 -13.03
N THR A 64 1.28 -10.40 -14.28
CA THR A 64 1.87 -9.42 -15.21
C THR A 64 1.71 -7.98 -14.71
N ASN A 65 0.55 -7.62 -14.16
CA ASN A 65 0.31 -6.28 -13.60
C ASN A 65 1.19 -5.99 -12.37
N LEU A 66 1.69 -7.02 -11.68
CA LEU A 66 2.68 -6.86 -10.62
C LEU A 66 4.11 -6.65 -11.16
N GLY A 67 4.29 -6.67 -12.49
CA GLY A 67 5.59 -6.54 -13.14
C GLY A 67 6.40 -7.83 -13.15
N TRP A 68 5.81 -8.96 -12.77
CA TRP A 68 6.52 -10.24 -12.71
C TRP A 68 6.79 -10.76 -14.12
N LYS A 69 8.00 -11.27 -14.33
CA LYS A 69 8.44 -11.81 -15.62
C LYS A 69 8.60 -13.32 -15.51
N ALA A 70 7.97 -14.07 -16.41
CA ALA A 70 8.16 -15.52 -16.45
C ALA A 70 9.62 -15.83 -16.81
N THR A 71 10.24 -16.72 -16.04
CA THR A 71 11.62 -17.17 -16.28
C THR A 71 11.65 -18.57 -16.89
N ASP A 72 10.77 -19.44 -16.42
CA ASP A 72 10.65 -20.83 -16.87
C ASP A 72 9.20 -21.30 -16.66
N GLY A 73 8.53 -21.56 -17.78
CA GLY A 73 7.10 -21.87 -17.80
C GLY A 73 6.24 -20.78 -17.15
N TRP A 74 5.02 -21.16 -16.76
CA TRP A 74 4.09 -20.26 -16.07
C TRP A 74 4.17 -20.37 -14.54
N TRP A 75 5.05 -21.23 -14.02
CA TRP A 75 5.19 -21.52 -12.59
C TRP A 75 6.43 -20.88 -11.95
N LYS A 76 7.40 -20.34 -12.73
CA LYS A 76 8.53 -19.56 -12.20
C LYS A 76 8.53 -18.13 -12.69
N TRP A 77 8.72 -17.20 -11.76
CA TRP A 77 8.58 -15.76 -12.01
C TRP A 77 9.68 -14.95 -11.34
N GLN A 78 10.36 -14.10 -12.12
CA GLN A 78 11.20 -13.04 -11.57
C GLN A 78 10.32 -11.91 -11.05
N LEU A 79 10.49 -11.58 -9.77
CA LEU A 79 9.85 -10.43 -9.14
C LEU A 79 10.72 -9.17 -9.36
N PRO A 80 10.12 -7.96 -9.47
CA PRO A 80 10.89 -6.73 -9.64
C PRO A 80 11.82 -6.41 -8.47
N ASP A 81 11.35 -6.69 -7.25
CA ASP A 81 11.96 -6.23 -5.99
C ASP A 81 12.69 -7.37 -5.25
N ASP A 82 12.84 -8.54 -5.86
CA ASP A 82 13.39 -9.73 -5.22
C ASP A 82 14.40 -10.41 -6.16
N PRO A 83 15.66 -10.65 -5.74
CA PRO A 83 16.68 -11.24 -6.60
C PRO A 83 16.41 -12.72 -6.90
N GLU A 84 15.76 -13.45 -6.00
CA GLU A 84 15.46 -14.87 -6.19
C GLU A 84 14.17 -15.01 -7.01
N PRO A 85 14.11 -15.83 -8.07
CA PRO A 85 12.85 -16.13 -8.71
C PRO A 85 11.85 -16.76 -7.73
N LEU A 86 10.57 -16.46 -7.90
CA LEU A 86 9.49 -17.16 -7.23
C LEU A 86 9.16 -18.44 -7.97
N ASP A 87 9.26 -19.57 -7.29
CA ASP A 87 8.89 -20.88 -7.82
C ASP A 87 7.60 -21.39 -7.17
N MET A 88 6.55 -21.49 -8.00
CA MET A 88 5.23 -21.93 -7.56
C MET A 88 5.17 -23.40 -7.15
N VAL A 89 6.09 -24.24 -7.62
CA VAL A 89 6.11 -25.68 -7.41
C VAL A 89 6.93 -26.03 -6.18
N SER A 90 8.18 -25.58 -6.12
CA SER A 90 9.18 -26.07 -5.17
C SER A 90 9.14 -25.36 -3.80
N GLU A 91 8.82 -24.07 -3.75
CA GLU A 91 8.84 -23.32 -2.49
C GLU A 91 7.79 -23.82 -1.49
N PRO A 92 7.97 -23.68 -0.16
CA PRO A 92 6.88 -23.88 0.78
C PRO A 92 5.73 -22.89 0.52
N MET A 93 4.48 -23.37 0.51
CA MET A 93 3.30 -22.52 0.24
C MET A 93 3.21 -21.30 1.18
N SER A 94 3.63 -21.45 2.44
CA SER A 94 3.69 -20.36 3.41
C SER A 94 4.67 -19.25 3.00
N ARG A 95 5.88 -19.60 2.53
CA ARG A 95 6.90 -18.68 2.03
C ARG A 95 6.42 -18.00 0.75
N LEU A 96 5.92 -18.78 -0.22
CA LEU A 96 5.37 -18.25 -1.46
C LEU A 96 4.26 -17.22 -1.20
N MET A 97 3.26 -17.59 -0.39
CA MET A 97 2.17 -16.67 -0.09
C MET A 97 2.60 -15.49 0.79
N HIS A 98 3.72 -15.58 1.51
CA HIS A 98 4.35 -14.40 2.13
C HIS A 98 4.89 -13.45 1.06
N ARG A 99 5.71 -13.94 0.12
CA ARG A 99 6.27 -13.14 -0.98
C ARG A 99 5.18 -12.48 -1.84
N VAL A 100 4.11 -13.22 -2.14
CA VAL A 100 2.91 -12.66 -2.83
C VAL A 100 2.30 -11.49 -2.06
N ARG A 101 2.21 -11.56 -0.73
CA ARG A 101 1.67 -10.47 0.09
C ARG A 101 2.58 -9.25 0.07
N GLU A 102 3.88 -9.45 0.15
CA GLU A 102 4.87 -8.36 0.07
C GLU A 102 4.79 -7.67 -1.30
N ALA A 103 4.77 -8.42 -2.40
CA ALA A 103 4.63 -7.85 -3.74
C ALA A 103 3.32 -7.08 -3.95
N LEU A 104 2.19 -7.62 -3.47
CA LEU A 104 0.90 -6.91 -3.52
C LEU A 104 0.91 -5.65 -2.67
N ARG A 105 1.60 -5.66 -1.52
CA ARG A 105 1.77 -4.46 -0.69
C ARG A 105 2.63 -3.43 -1.40
N GLY A 106 3.76 -3.84 -1.97
CA GLY A 106 4.67 -2.94 -2.67
C GLY A 106 4.01 -2.23 -3.84
N GLN A 107 3.22 -2.95 -4.63
CA GLN A 107 2.42 -2.33 -5.69
C GLN A 107 1.44 -1.29 -5.15
N GLN A 108 0.73 -1.57 -4.05
CA GLN A 108 -0.21 -0.61 -3.45
C GLN A 108 0.51 0.64 -2.91
N LEU A 109 1.71 0.48 -2.38
CA LEU A 109 2.53 1.58 -1.89
C LEU A 109 3.07 2.44 -3.02
N ARG A 110 3.57 1.83 -4.11
CA ARG A 110 3.95 2.58 -5.33
C ARG A 110 2.76 3.35 -5.92
N GLN A 111 1.57 2.76 -5.93
CA GLN A 111 0.34 3.45 -6.34
C GLN A 111 -0.12 4.53 -5.35
N LEU A 112 0.27 4.44 -4.08
CA LEU A 112 0.02 5.50 -3.10
C LEU A 112 0.97 6.67 -3.32
N GLU A 113 2.25 6.39 -3.51
CA GLU A 113 3.31 7.34 -3.85
C GLU A 113 2.96 8.13 -5.11
N LEU A 114 2.58 7.46 -6.21
CA LEU A 114 2.14 8.13 -7.45
C LEU A 114 0.92 9.04 -7.24
N ARG A 115 -0.01 8.68 -6.35
CA ARG A 115 -1.22 9.48 -6.10
C ARG A 115 -0.99 10.63 -5.12
N ARG A 116 0.05 10.55 -4.30
CA ARG A 116 0.32 11.48 -3.19
C ARG A 116 1.84 11.66 -3.01
N PRO A 117 2.54 12.17 -4.04
CA PRO A 117 4.01 12.24 -4.02
C PRO A 117 4.52 13.10 -2.85
N ARG A 118 3.90 14.25 -2.60
CA ARG A 118 4.29 15.14 -1.48
C ARG A 118 4.37 14.46 -0.10
N GLN A 119 3.64 13.37 0.12
CA GLN A 119 3.57 12.67 1.42
C GLN A 119 4.37 11.37 1.45
N PHE A 120 4.48 10.69 0.32
CA PHE A 120 4.94 9.30 0.25
C PHE A 120 6.04 9.09 -0.79
N GLU A 121 6.57 10.17 -1.38
CA GLU A 121 7.75 10.13 -2.22
C GLU A 121 8.94 9.53 -1.46
N GLY A 122 9.70 8.69 -2.15
CA GLY A 122 10.86 8.00 -1.59
C GLY A 122 10.51 6.74 -0.80
N MET A 123 9.23 6.37 -0.68
CA MET A 123 8.86 5.09 -0.08
C MET A 123 9.30 3.90 -0.93
N GLN A 124 9.40 4.06 -2.26
CA GLN A 124 9.85 3.03 -3.21
C GLN A 124 9.06 1.71 -3.13
N GLY A 125 7.82 1.75 -2.62
CA GLY A 125 7.01 0.56 -2.40
C GLY A 125 7.32 -0.20 -1.11
N GLU A 126 8.15 0.33 -0.22
CA GLU A 126 8.53 -0.32 1.03
C GLU A 126 7.93 0.38 2.25
N VAL A 127 7.87 -0.35 3.37
CA VAL A 127 7.63 0.26 4.67
C VAL A 127 8.71 -0.22 5.62
N LEU A 128 9.44 0.73 6.19
CA LEU A 128 10.39 0.51 7.26
C LEU A 128 9.66 0.22 8.58
N LYS A 129 9.02 -0.95 8.67
CA LYS A 129 8.16 -1.33 9.80
C LYS A 129 8.92 -1.32 11.13
N ASP A 130 10.17 -1.75 11.13
CA ASP A 130 10.96 -1.81 12.36
C ASP A 130 11.28 -0.40 12.87
N VAL A 131 11.61 0.52 11.95
CA VAL A 131 11.80 1.94 12.28
C VAL A 131 10.50 2.53 12.82
N LEU A 132 9.38 2.29 12.13
CA LEU A 132 8.06 2.77 12.55
C LEU A 132 7.70 2.24 13.94
N ASN A 133 7.80 0.93 14.16
CA ASN A 133 7.46 0.30 15.44
C ASN A 133 8.36 0.79 16.57
N LYS A 134 9.66 0.98 16.30
CA LYS A 134 10.63 1.54 17.26
C LYS A 134 10.34 3.00 17.63
N GLN A 135 9.84 3.81 16.69
CA GLN A 135 9.41 5.18 17.03
C GLN A 135 8.10 5.15 17.81
N LEU A 136 7.14 4.33 17.40
CA LEU A 136 5.85 4.20 18.07
C LEU A 136 5.96 3.65 19.49
N SER A 137 6.98 2.84 19.80
CA SER A 137 7.21 2.34 21.16
C SER A 137 7.63 3.41 22.16
N LYS A 138 8.00 4.62 21.70
CA LYS A 138 8.31 5.76 22.57
C LYS A 138 7.07 6.44 23.15
N TYR A 139 5.89 6.14 22.61
CA TYR A 139 4.62 6.70 23.06
C TYR A 139 3.90 5.66 23.93
N PRO A 140 3.90 5.83 25.27
CA PRO A 140 3.29 4.86 26.18
C PRO A 140 1.76 4.92 26.14
N ASP A 141 1.18 6.06 25.76
CA ASP A 141 -0.25 6.23 25.60
C ASP A 141 -0.75 5.64 24.26
N GLY A 142 -1.78 4.81 24.35
CA GLY A 142 -2.41 4.17 23.19
C GLY A 142 -3.16 5.16 22.30
N VAL A 143 -3.68 6.25 22.85
CA VAL A 143 -4.38 7.28 22.08
C VAL A 143 -3.40 8.09 21.23
N GLU A 144 -2.34 8.62 21.83
CA GLU A 144 -1.25 9.29 21.11
C GLU A 144 -0.68 8.42 19.98
N ARG A 145 -0.40 7.15 20.27
CA ARG A 145 0.10 6.19 19.27
C ARG A 145 -0.86 6.05 18.09
N THR A 146 -2.17 6.00 18.36
CA THR A 146 -3.22 5.88 17.33
C THR A 146 -3.32 7.15 16.48
N LEU A 147 -3.22 8.32 17.10
CA LEU A 147 -3.24 9.62 16.40
C LEU A 147 -2.02 9.77 15.47
N ILE A 148 -0.83 9.43 15.96
CA ILE A 148 0.41 9.45 15.16
C ILE A 148 0.31 8.47 14.00
N LEU A 149 -0.19 7.25 14.25
CA LEU A 149 -0.45 6.28 13.19
C LEU A 149 -1.42 6.83 12.15
N GLY A 150 -2.48 7.52 12.56
CA GLY A 150 -3.43 8.18 11.67
C GLY A 150 -2.80 9.29 10.83
N ALA A 151 -1.87 10.07 11.41
CA ALA A 151 -1.14 11.11 10.70
C ALA A 151 -0.16 10.51 9.67
N ILE A 152 0.70 9.56 10.08
CA ILE A 152 1.65 8.87 9.21
C ILE A 152 0.93 8.14 8.06
N ALA A 153 -0.27 7.63 8.33
CA ALA A 153 -1.14 7.01 7.36
C ALA A 153 -1.70 7.97 6.30
N GLY A 154 -1.64 9.29 6.51
CA GLY A 154 -2.43 10.26 5.74
C GLY A 154 -3.93 10.01 5.88
N ALA A 155 -4.36 9.46 7.02
CA ALA A 155 -5.76 9.18 7.34
C ALA A 155 -6.52 10.43 7.81
N THR A 156 -5.80 11.51 8.13
CA THR A 156 -6.41 12.78 8.55
C THR A 156 -7.32 13.34 7.47
N TRP A 157 -8.51 13.77 7.91
CA TRP A 157 -9.54 14.31 7.05
C TRP A 157 -9.36 15.81 6.88
N THR A 158 -8.67 16.22 5.82
CA THR A 158 -8.44 17.63 5.53
C THR A 158 -9.66 18.28 4.88
N VAL A 159 -9.81 19.60 5.01
CA VAL A 159 -10.89 20.33 4.34
C VAL A 159 -10.84 20.15 2.83
N HIS A 160 -9.65 20.14 2.23
CA HIS A 160 -9.49 19.84 0.80
C HIS A 160 -10.06 18.46 0.42
N LYS A 161 -9.89 17.42 1.26
CA LYS A 161 -10.53 16.10 1.04
C LYS A 161 -12.05 16.16 1.16
N ALA A 162 -12.57 16.92 2.11
CA ALA A 162 -14.01 17.08 2.31
C ALA A 162 -14.65 17.81 1.12
N HIS A 163 -14.05 18.90 0.66
CA HIS A 163 -14.50 19.69 -0.49
C HIS A 163 -14.56 18.86 -1.78
N ARG A 164 -13.50 18.10 -2.10
CA ARG A 164 -13.50 17.21 -3.29
C ARG A 164 -14.59 16.13 -3.26
N ARG A 165 -15.14 15.80 -2.09
CA ARG A 165 -16.25 14.86 -1.94
C ARG A 165 -17.61 15.56 -1.88
N GLY A 166 -17.68 16.88 -2.07
CA GLY A 166 -18.89 17.67 -1.95
C GLY A 166 -19.42 17.80 -0.51
N LEU A 167 -18.60 17.47 0.50
CA LEU A 167 -19.01 17.55 1.91
C LEU A 167 -18.81 18.95 2.51
N ARG A 168 -18.15 19.85 1.78
CA ARG A 168 -17.94 21.26 2.15
C ARG A 168 -18.02 22.13 0.90
N THR A 169 -18.37 23.40 1.11
CA THR A 169 -18.50 24.41 0.05
C THR A 169 -17.16 25.00 -0.40
N THR A 170 -16.14 24.96 0.45
CA THR A 170 -14.79 25.48 0.15
C THR A 170 -13.71 24.50 0.63
N ALA A 171 -12.53 24.59 0.04
CA ALA A 171 -11.33 23.85 0.45
C ALA A 171 -10.45 24.62 1.46
N HIS A 172 -10.76 25.90 1.71
CA HIS A 172 -10.00 26.79 2.60
C HIS A 172 -9.93 26.28 4.04
N CYS A 173 -8.80 26.52 4.69
CA CYS A 173 -8.63 26.25 6.10
C CYS A 173 -9.62 27.07 6.94
N PRO A 174 -10.35 26.46 7.89
CA PRO A 174 -11.28 27.16 8.76
C PRO A 174 -10.56 27.77 9.98
N TYR A 175 -9.27 27.47 10.17
CA TYR A 175 -8.51 27.86 11.35
C TYR A 175 -7.56 29.03 11.09
N CYS A 176 -6.93 29.11 9.91
CA CYS A 176 -6.16 30.29 9.53
C CYS A 176 -7.07 31.32 8.83
N GLU A 177 -6.71 32.59 8.93
CA GLU A 177 -7.31 33.67 8.13
C GLU A 177 -6.58 33.87 6.79
N CYS A 178 -5.69 32.95 6.44
CA CYS A 178 -4.78 33.07 5.31
C CYS A 178 -5.42 32.72 3.95
N GLY A 179 -6.69 32.29 3.93
CA GLY A 179 -7.42 31.96 2.71
C GLY A 179 -6.85 30.79 1.91
N MET A 180 -5.90 30.02 2.47
CA MET A 180 -5.29 28.89 1.78
C MET A 180 -6.09 27.62 1.96
N ASP A 181 -6.07 26.74 0.95
CA ASP A 181 -6.63 25.40 1.06
C ASP A 181 -5.95 24.61 2.17
N GLU A 182 -6.74 23.96 3.02
CA GLU A 182 -6.20 23.03 4.01
C GLU A 182 -5.97 21.67 3.37
N ASP A 183 -4.75 21.46 2.93
CA ASP A 183 -4.17 20.14 2.73
C ASP A 183 -3.36 19.70 3.97
N GLU A 184 -2.80 18.49 3.95
CA GLU A 184 -2.04 17.96 5.08
C GLU A 184 -0.77 18.78 5.38
N ASP A 185 -0.15 19.36 4.35
CA ASP A 185 1.05 20.19 4.52
C ASP A 185 0.70 21.52 5.20
N HIS A 186 -0.43 22.11 4.81
CA HIS A 186 -1.00 23.24 5.52
C HIS A 186 -1.31 22.88 6.97
N LEU A 187 -2.08 21.81 7.19
CA LEU A 187 -2.52 21.38 8.52
C LEU A 187 -1.33 21.11 9.46
N TYR A 188 -0.34 20.34 9.01
CA TYR A 188 0.78 19.92 9.86
C TYR A 188 1.89 20.94 9.96
N TRP A 189 2.21 21.69 8.89
CA TRP A 189 3.46 22.47 8.85
C TRP A 189 3.30 23.97 8.62
N LYS A 190 2.22 24.43 7.98
CA LYS A 190 2.12 25.84 7.54
C LYS A 190 1.02 26.68 8.19
N CYS A 191 -0.03 26.07 8.72
CA CYS A 191 -1.19 26.79 9.26
C CYS A 191 -0.80 27.66 10.46
N SER A 192 -0.94 28.98 10.35
CA SER A 192 -0.55 29.93 11.40
C SER A 192 -1.27 29.69 12.73
N ALA A 193 -2.51 29.20 12.68
CA ALA A 193 -3.29 28.86 13.88
C ALA A 193 -2.58 27.85 14.80
N TRP A 194 -1.75 26.96 14.23
CA TRP A 194 -1.03 25.92 14.98
C TRP A 194 0.42 26.28 15.27
N GLN A 195 0.87 27.50 14.96
CA GLN A 195 2.26 27.91 15.17
C GLN A 195 2.69 27.81 16.64
N VAL A 196 1.78 28.15 17.56
CA VAL A 196 1.98 28.04 19.01
C VAL A 196 2.29 26.60 19.45
N VAL A 197 1.73 25.60 18.78
CA VAL A 197 1.94 24.18 19.12
C VAL A 197 3.24 23.64 18.53
N ARG A 198 3.69 24.20 17.39
CA ARG A 198 4.90 23.75 16.68
C ARG A 198 6.19 24.33 17.21
N ASP A 199 6.11 25.53 17.79
CA ASP A 199 7.27 26.21 18.37
C ASP A 199 7.20 26.14 19.91
N PRO A 200 8.05 25.32 20.56
CA PRO A 200 8.10 25.23 22.02
C PRO A 200 8.40 26.57 22.70
N MET A 201 9.08 27.52 22.04
CA MET A 201 9.35 28.85 22.60
C MET A 201 8.09 29.72 22.66
N VAL A 202 7.13 29.53 21.76
CA VAL A 202 5.87 30.28 21.77
C VAL A 202 4.97 29.82 22.93
N VAL A 203 5.00 28.52 23.28
CA VAL A 203 4.31 28.00 24.48
C VAL A 203 4.84 28.66 25.76
N GLN A 204 6.14 28.96 25.83
CA GLN A 204 6.73 29.68 26.96
C GLN A 204 6.29 31.15 26.97
N LEU A 205 6.32 31.86 25.84
CA LEU A 205 5.90 33.26 25.75
C LEU A 205 4.41 33.47 26.10
N VAL A 206 3.52 32.57 25.68
CA VAL A 206 2.08 32.61 26.03
C VAL A 206 1.85 32.37 27.54
N ARG A 207 2.71 31.62 28.22
CA ARG A 207 2.65 31.42 29.68
C ARG A 207 3.10 32.64 30.49
N TYR A 208 4.02 33.44 29.95
CA TYR A 208 4.50 34.67 30.60
C TYR A 208 3.64 35.91 30.29
N ALA A 209 2.75 35.81 29.30
CA ALA A 209 1.80 36.87 28.93
C ALA A 209 0.43 36.75 29.64
N LYS A 210 0.25 35.79 30.54
CA LYS A 210 -0.87 35.67 31.48
C LYS A 210 -0.38 35.93 32.89
#